data_AF-A0A1M6BPZ5-F1
#
_entry.id   AF-A0A1M6BPZ5-F1
#
_cell.length_a   1.000
_cell.length_b   1.000
_cell.length_c   1.000
_cell.angle_alpha   90.00
_cell.angle_beta   90.00
_cell.angle_gamma   90.00
#
_symmetry.space_group_name_H-M   'P 1'
#
loop_
_entity.id
_entity.type
_entity.pdbx_description
1 polymer ?
#
loop_
_entity_poly.entity_id
_entity_poly.type
_entity_poly.pdbx_seq_one_letter_code
_entity_poly.pdbx_strand_id
1 'polypeptide(L)'
;MALLKTVLLYIVVFTFVGATSYFLHNWALNDTQMGFHALLRKAYLFHGLFSLSVLIAFRLTAGFDSIFPQLGFIYIGSVVLKITVFTAMFYPQLMGDQAISRFYRASLLVPMAIFLILEVLFVIKILQRKES
;
A
#
# COMPACT_ATOMS: atom_id res chain seq x y z
N MET A 1 -3.46 -10.75 23.65
CA MET A 1 -2.00 -10.51 23.45
C MET A 1 -1.48 -10.87 22.05
N ALA A 2 -1.96 -11.97 21.42
CA ALA A 2 -1.49 -12.38 20.08
C ALA A 2 -1.85 -11.41 18.94
N LEU A 3 -3.04 -10.78 18.99
CA LEU A 3 -3.46 -9.79 17.99
C LEU A 3 -2.57 -8.55 18.00
N LEU A 4 -2.30 -7.99 19.18
CA LEU A 4 -1.43 -6.82 19.35
C LEU A 4 -0.03 -7.08 18.78
N LYS A 5 0.58 -8.23 19.08
CA LYS A 5 1.88 -8.62 18.51
C LYS A 5 1.85 -8.68 16.98
N THR A 6 0.76 -9.16 16.41
CA THR A 6 0.59 -9.27 14.95
C THR A 6 0.44 -7.89 14.30
N VAL A 7 -0.38 -7.01 14.88
CA VAL A 7 -0.55 -5.64 14.38
C VAL A 7 0.74 -4.84 14.51
N LEU A 8 1.46 -4.96 15.63
CA LEU A 8 2.78 -4.36 15.80
C LEU A 8 3.78 -4.85 14.76
N LEU A 9 3.79 -6.15 14.45
CA LEU A 9 4.63 -6.70 13.38
C LEU A 9 4.28 -6.05 12.03
N TYR A 10 3.00 -5.91 11.69
CA TYR A 10 2.60 -5.25 10.44
C TYR A 10 3.09 -3.81 10.38
N ILE A 11 2.90 -3.04 11.47
CA ILE A 11 3.37 -1.65 11.55
C ILE A 11 4.88 -1.61 11.33
N VAL A 12 5.66 -2.40 12.07
CA VAL A 12 7.12 -2.42 11.96
C VAL A 12 7.58 -2.77 10.55
N VAL A 13 7.02 -3.82 9.94
CA VAL A 13 7.39 -4.26 8.60
C VAL A 13 7.01 -3.22 7.54
N PHE A 14 5.79 -2.67 7.60
CA PHE A 14 5.35 -1.65 6.65
C PHE A 14 6.14 -0.35 6.77
N THR A 15 6.44 0.09 7.99
CA THR A 15 7.29 1.26 8.23
C THR A 15 8.71 1.00 7.73
N PHE A 16 9.30 -0.16 8.03
CA PHE A 16 10.66 -0.49 7.60
C PHE A 16 10.79 -0.59 6.08
N VAL A 17 9.91 -1.36 5.42
CA VAL A 17 9.90 -1.50 3.96
C VAL A 17 9.56 -0.17 3.30
N GLY A 18 8.55 0.54 3.81
CA GLY A 18 8.14 1.85 3.30
C GLY A 18 9.25 2.90 3.40
N ALA A 19 9.92 3.01 4.55
CA ALA A 19 11.03 3.93 4.76
C ALA A 19 12.22 3.56 3.86
N THR A 20 12.67 2.30 3.90
CA THR A 20 13.82 1.83 3.11
C THR A 20 13.59 2.07 1.62
N SER A 21 12.42 1.68 1.11
CA SER A 21 12.10 1.86 -0.29
C SER A 21 11.88 3.33 -0.66
N TYR A 22 11.31 4.17 0.21
CA TYR A 22 11.23 5.62 -0.03
C TYR A 22 12.62 6.24 -0.15
N PHE A 23 13.55 5.95 0.76
CA PHE A 23 14.91 6.50 0.69
C PHE A 23 15.67 6.00 -0.54
N LEU A 24 15.57 4.70 -0.87
CA LEU A 24 16.15 4.14 -2.09
C LEU A 24 15.57 4.79 -3.35
N HIS A 25 14.26 5.02 -3.38
CA HIS A 25 13.59 5.64 -4.51
C HIS A 25 14.02 7.11 -4.68
N ASN A 26 14.12 7.89 -3.59
CA ASN A 26 14.65 9.26 -3.67
C ASN A 26 16.12 9.28 -4.10
N TRP A 27 16.93 8.36 -3.59
CA TRP A 27 18.34 8.24 -3.98
C TRP A 27 18.47 7.92 -5.48
N ALA A 28 17.66 6.99 -5.99
CA ALA A 28 17.66 6.61 -7.41
C ALA A 28 17.16 7.73 -8.34
N LEU A 29 16.25 8.59 -7.86
CA LEU A 29 15.71 9.70 -8.64
C LEU A 29 16.71 10.84 -8.83
N ASN A 30 17.73 10.98 -7.95
CA ASN A 30 18.80 11.98 -8.03
C ASN A 30 18.30 13.38 -8.48
N ASP A 31 17.18 13.83 -7.91
CA ASP A 31 16.29 14.78 -8.57
C ASP A 31 16.47 16.26 -8.15
N THR A 32 16.27 17.16 -9.11
CA THR A 32 16.21 18.63 -8.97
C THR A 32 14.79 19.20 -9.11
N GLN A 33 13.77 18.38 -9.41
CA GLN A 33 12.40 18.84 -9.62
C GLN A 33 11.73 19.23 -8.29
N MET A 34 11.69 20.55 -8.04
CA MET A 34 11.08 21.12 -6.85
C MET A 34 9.63 20.60 -6.66
N GLY A 35 9.38 20.02 -5.50
CA GLY A 35 8.04 19.54 -5.09
C GLY A 35 7.75 18.07 -5.38
N PHE A 36 8.51 17.37 -6.23
CA PHE A 36 8.25 15.96 -6.52
C PHE A 36 8.46 15.07 -5.27
N HIS A 37 9.48 15.34 -4.46
CA HIS A 37 9.72 14.61 -3.21
C HIS A 37 8.53 14.65 -2.24
N ALA A 38 7.82 15.78 -2.17
CA ALA A 38 6.64 15.92 -1.31
C ALA A 38 5.47 15.10 -1.87
N LEU A 39 5.29 15.09 -3.19
CA LEU A 39 4.28 14.29 -3.87
C LEU A 39 4.56 12.80 -3.73
N LEU A 40 5.81 12.38 -3.93
CA LEU A 40 6.24 11.00 -3.75
C LEU A 40 6.03 10.54 -2.31
N ARG A 41 6.36 11.37 -1.32
CA ARG A 41 6.08 11.08 0.09
C ARG A 41 4.59 10.86 0.35
N LYS A 42 3.70 11.68 -0.24
CA LYS A 42 2.25 11.49 -0.14
C LYS A 42 1.81 10.15 -0.73
N ALA A 43 2.38 9.73 -1.86
CA ALA A 43 2.08 8.44 -2.47
C ALA A 43 2.51 7.26 -1.57
N TYR A 44 3.72 7.30 -1.01
CA TYR A 44 4.19 6.29 -0.05
C TYR A 44 3.29 6.21 1.19
N LEU A 45 2.94 7.36 1.77
CA LEU A 45 2.06 7.41 2.94
C LEU A 45 0.67 6.86 2.61
N PHE A 46 0.09 7.25 1.48
CA PHE A 46 -1.21 6.74 1.05
C PHE A 46 -1.20 5.21 0.93
N HIS A 47 -0.28 4.66 0.14
CA HIS A 47 -0.26 3.22 -0.09
C HIS A 47 0.09 2.41 1.16
N GLY A 48 1.03 2.90 1.98
CA GLY A 48 1.39 2.26 3.25
C GLY A 48 0.25 2.26 4.26
N LEU A 49 -0.40 3.40 4.47
CA LEU A 49 -1.53 3.51 5.41
C LEU A 49 -2.75 2.72 4.93
N PHE A 50 -3.07 2.77 3.64
CA PHE A 50 -4.18 2.01 3.08
C PHE A 50 -3.95 0.50 3.26
N SER A 51 -2.77 0.00 2.89
CA SER A 51 -2.43 -1.42 3.04
C SER A 51 -2.43 -1.89 4.48
N LEU A 52 -1.88 -1.08 5.39
CA LEU A 52 -1.90 -1.40 6.81
C LEU A 52 -3.34 -1.49 7.34
N SER A 53 -4.21 -0.57 6.90
CA SER A 53 -5.62 -0.55 7.26
C SER A 53 -6.35 -1.79 6.74
N VAL A 54 -6.10 -2.20 5.49
CA VAL A 54 -6.63 -3.44 4.91
C VAL A 54 -6.18 -4.65 5.72
N LEU A 55 -4.89 -4.77 6.05
CA LEU A 55 -4.39 -5.92 6.81
C LEU A 55 -4.93 -5.99 8.24
N ILE A 56 -5.11 -4.85 8.91
CA ILE A 56 -5.74 -4.79 10.22
C ILE A 56 -7.21 -5.23 10.11
N ALA A 57 -7.96 -4.68 9.14
CA ALA A 57 -9.35 -5.06 8.90
C ALA A 57 -9.47 -6.57 8.61
N PHE A 58 -8.63 -7.11 7.73
CA PHE A 58 -8.59 -8.54 7.41
C PHE A 58 -8.28 -9.40 8.63
N ARG A 59 -7.32 -8.98 9.46
CA ARG A 59 -6.96 -9.74 10.66
C ARG A 59 -8.11 -9.77 11.67
N LEU A 60 -8.86 -8.68 11.79
CA LEU A 60 -10.04 -8.60 12.65
C LEU A 60 -11.20 -9.44 12.10
N THR A 61 -11.45 -9.38 10.78
CA THR A 61 -12.58 -10.07 10.17
C THR A 61 -12.35 -11.55 9.90
N ALA A 62 -11.10 -12.00 9.82
CA ALA A 62 -10.75 -13.40 9.63
C ALA A 62 -11.19 -14.33 10.79
N GLY A 63 -11.53 -13.77 11.95
CA GLY A 63 -12.10 -14.53 13.07
C GLY A 63 -13.58 -14.91 12.88
N PHE A 64 -14.29 -14.31 11.91
CA PHE A 64 -15.71 -14.60 11.68
C PHE A 64 -15.89 -15.66 10.58
N ASP A 65 -16.53 -16.77 10.92
CA ASP A 65 -16.70 -17.91 10.01
C ASP A 65 -17.51 -17.58 8.76
N SER A 66 -18.45 -16.65 8.84
CA SER A 66 -19.26 -16.19 7.70
C SER A 66 -18.49 -15.29 6.73
N ILE A 67 -17.52 -14.52 7.22
CA ILE A 67 -16.76 -13.55 6.41
C ILE A 67 -15.52 -14.22 5.81
N PHE A 68 -14.91 -15.16 6.52
CA PHE A 68 -13.64 -15.77 6.11
C PHE A 68 -13.64 -16.30 4.66
N PRO A 69 -14.65 -17.07 4.19
CA PRO A 69 -14.67 -17.57 2.81
C PRO A 69 -14.70 -16.46 1.75
N GLN A 70 -15.15 -15.26 2.13
CA GLN A 70 -15.29 -14.11 1.24
C GLN A 70 -14.06 -13.21 1.24
N LEU A 71 -13.09 -13.41 2.13
CA LEU A 71 -11.93 -12.53 2.28
C LEU A 71 -11.11 -12.38 0.99
N GLY A 72 -11.00 -13.43 0.17
CA GLY A 72 -10.35 -13.35 -1.14
C GLY A 72 -11.06 -12.37 -2.08
N PHE A 73 -12.39 -12.39 -2.11
CA PHE A 73 -13.19 -11.46 -2.91
C PHE A 73 -13.13 -10.03 -2.35
N ILE A 74 -13.25 -9.89 -1.03
CA ILE A 74 -13.11 -8.60 -0.34
C ILE A 74 -11.73 -7.98 -0.63
N TYR A 75 -10.69 -8.82 -0.75
CA TYR A 75 -9.34 -8.35 -1.03
C TYR A 75 -9.25 -7.71 -2.41
N ILE A 76 -9.75 -8.40 -3.44
CA ILE A 76 -9.80 -7.87 -4.80
C ILE A 76 -10.57 -6.54 -4.83
N GLY A 77 -11.74 -6.49 -4.16
CA GLY A 77 -12.51 -5.24 -4.01
C GLY A 77 -11.72 -4.12 -3.35
N SER A 78 -10.95 -4.42 -2.30
CA SER A 78 -10.10 -3.45 -1.61
C SER A 78 -8.96 -2.92 -2.48
N VAL A 79 -8.38 -3.76 -3.35
CA VAL A 79 -7.35 -3.36 -4.33
C VAL A 79 -7.94 -2.42 -5.38
N VAL A 80 -9.12 -2.74 -5.92
CA VAL A 80 -9.83 -1.85 -6.86
C VAL A 80 -10.15 -0.51 -6.19
N LEU A 81 -10.66 -0.53 -4.96
CA LEU A 81 -10.92 0.68 -4.18
C LEU A 81 -9.65 1.52 -3.99
N LYS A 82 -8.53 0.89 -3.62
CA LYS A 82 -7.23 1.54 -3.45
C LYS A 82 -6.79 2.28 -4.71
N ILE A 83 -6.87 1.60 -5.86
CA ILE A 83 -6.47 2.16 -7.16
C ILE A 83 -7.38 3.34 -7.53
N THR A 84 -8.69 3.19 -7.34
CA THR A 84 -9.66 4.26 -7.62
C THR A 84 -9.42 5.48 -6.75
N VAL A 85 -9.26 5.30 -5.43
CA VAL A 85 -9.02 6.41 -4.49
C VAL A 85 -7.67 7.07 -4.78
N PHE A 86 -6.62 6.29 -5.04
CA PHE A 86 -5.31 6.83 -5.41
C PHE A 86 -5.40 7.68 -6.68
N THR A 87 -6.03 7.16 -7.72
CA THR A 87 -6.16 7.84 -9.01
C THR A 87 -6.97 9.13 -8.87
N ALA A 88 -8.03 9.12 -8.06
CA ALA A 88 -8.81 10.33 -7.78
C ALA A 88 -7.98 11.38 -7.00
N MET A 89 -7.21 10.96 -5.99
CA MET A 89 -6.37 11.86 -5.19
C MET A 89 -5.19 12.45 -5.95
N PHE A 90 -4.64 11.72 -6.92
CA PHE A 90 -3.48 12.11 -7.72
C PHE A 90 -3.84 12.44 -9.17
N TYR A 91 -5.12 12.71 -9.46
CA TYR A 91 -5.63 12.89 -10.82
C TYR A 91 -4.83 13.91 -11.65
N PRO A 92 -4.58 15.16 -11.16
CA PRO A 92 -3.85 16.15 -11.95
C PRO A 92 -2.41 15.73 -12.26
N GLN A 93 -1.78 15.00 -11.34
CA GLN A 93 -0.40 14.55 -11.48
C GLN A 93 -0.27 13.33 -12.40
N LEU A 94 -1.30 12.47 -12.44
CA LEU A 94 -1.33 11.28 -13.27
C LEU A 94 -1.78 11.57 -14.71
N MET A 95 -2.79 12.42 -14.90
CA MET A 95 -3.47 12.55 -16.19
C MET A 95 -2.77 13.43 -17.23
N GLY A 96 -2.03 14.46 -16.84
CA GLY A 96 -1.69 15.46 -17.85
C GLY A 96 -1.47 16.84 -17.32
N ASP A 97 -2.29 17.18 -16.34
CA ASP A 97 -2.64 18.57 -16.03
C ASP A 97 -1.52 19.32 -15.30
N GLN A 98 -0.48 18.61 -14.87
CA GLN A 98 0.72 19.15 -14.25
C GLN A 98 1.95 18.93 -15.13
N ALA A 99 2.89 19.88 -15.10
CA ALA A 99 4.17 19.86 -15.81
C ALA A 99 5.19 18.86 -15.21
N ILE A 100 4.74 17.62 -14.98
CA ILE A 100 5.54 16.50 -14.49
C ILE A 100 5.86 15.59 -15.68
N SER A 101 7.14 15.21 -15.84
CA SER A 101 7.56 14.33 -16.94
C SER A 101 6.92 12.94 -16.80
N ARG A 102 6.78 12.22 -17.92
CA ARG A 102 6.20 10.86 -17.92
C ARG A 102 6.95 9.91 -16.97
N PHE A 103 8.26 10.09 -16.81
CA PHE A 103 9.09 9.31 -15.90
C PHE A 103 8.68 9.53 -14.43
N TYR A 104 8.54 10.78 -13.99
CA TYR A 104 8.09 11.11 -12.63
C TYR A 104 6.65 10.68 -12.38
N ARG A 105 5.76 10.78 -13.39
CA ARG A 105 4.40 10.25 -13.28
C ARG A 105 4.38 8.75 -13.05
N ALA A 106 5.14 7.99 -13.84
CA ALA A 106 5.27 6.54 -13.65
C ALA A 106 5.89 6.19 -12.28
N SER A 107 6.82 7.03 -11.80
CA SER A 107 7.44 6.86 -10.48
C SER A 107 6.41 6.92 -9.34
N LEU A 108 5.30 7.66 -9.48
CA LEU A 108 4.22 7.66 -8.48
C LEU A 108 3.51 6.30 -8.34
N LEU A 109 3.67 5.38 -9.29
CA LEU A 109 3.10 4.03 -9.24
C LEU A 109 4.01 3.02 -8.54
N VAL A 110 5.31 3.32 -8.38
CA VAL A 110 6.27 2.44 -7.69
C VAL A 110 5.87 2.13 -6.24
N PRO A 111 5.43 3.10 -5.42
CA PRO A 111 4.98 2.81 -4.06
C PRO A 111 3.76 1.88 -4.05
N MET A 112 2.85 2.00 -5.03
CA MET A 112 1.71 1.10 -5.18
C MET A 112 2.16 -0.36 -5.31
N ALA A 113 3.11 -0.63 -6.21
CA ALA A 113 3.62 -1.98 -6.44
C ALA A 113 4.30 -2.56 -5.18
N ILE A 114 5.15 -1.78 -4.51
CA ILE A 114 5.85 -2.20 -3.30
C ILE A 114 4.86 -2.62 -2.21
N PHE A 115 3.89 -1.76 -1.91
CA PHE A 115 2.93 -2.04 -0.84
C PHE A 115 1.91 -3.11 -1.23
N LEU A 116 1.54 -3.24 -2.51
CA LEU A 116 0.66 -4.31 -2.98
C LEU A 116 1.34 -5.67 -2.83
N ILE A 117 2.61 -5.81 -3.22
CA ILE A 117 3.37 -7.06 -3.04
C ILE A 117 3.41 -7.43 -1.55
N LEU A 118 3.76 -6.47 -0.68
CA LEU A 118 3.83 -6.70 0.75
C LEU A 118 2.46 -7.10 1.33
N GLU A 119 1.39 -6.42 0.90
CA GLU A 119 0.00 -6.68 1.28
C GLU A 119 -0.43 -8.10 0.89
N VAL A 120 -0.20 -8.54 -0.36
CA VAL A 120 -0.50 -9.91 -0.82
C VAL A 120 0.19 -10.96 0.05
N LEU A 121 1.47 -10.77 0.38
CA LEU A 121 2.23 -11.73 1.20
C LEU A 121 1.61 -11.93 2.58
N PHE A 122 1.08 -10.87 3.19
CA PHE A 122 0.40 -10.97 4.49
C PHE A 122 -1.03 -11.50 4.36
N VAL A 123 -1.77 -11.11 3.32
CA VAL A 123 -3.13 -11.62 3.07
C VAL A 123 -3.10 -13.14 2.86
N ILE A 124 -2.18 -13.67 2.06
CA ILE A 124 -2.01 -15.11 1.87
C ILE A 124 -1.79 -15.83 3.22
N LYS A 125 -0.93 -15.28 4.09
CA LYS A 125 -0.69 -15.83 5.42
C LYS A 125 -1.94 -15.82 6.32
N ILE A 126 -2.83 -14.84 6.15
CA ILE A 126 -4.10 -14.79 6.89
C ILE A 126 -5.05 -15.86 6.37
N LEU A 127 -5.16 -16.03 5.06
CA LEU A 127 -6.03 -17.01 4.42
C LEU A 127 -5.58 -18.46 4.67
N GLN A 128 -4.27 -18.73 4.73
CA GLN A 128 -3.75 -20.07 5.00
C GLN A 128 -3.92 -20.51 6.47
N ARG A 129 -4.09 -19.57 7.42
CA ARG A 129 -4.13 -19.86 8.85
C ARG A 129 -5.40 -20.53 9.36
N LYS A 130 -6.47 -20.62 8.55
CA LYS A 130 -7.71 -21.31 8.93
C LYS A 130 -7.78 -22.74 8.40
N GLU A 131 -6.91 -23.10 7.46
CA GLU A 131 -6.84 -24.45 6.90
C GLU A 131 -5.90 -25.37 7.71
N SER A 132 -5.36 -24.90 8.85
CA SER A 132 -4.49 -25.66 9.78
C SER A 132 -5.12 -25.84 11.16
#